data_AF-A0A2E6U3P7-F1
#
_entry.id   AF-A0A2E6U3P7-F1
#
_cell.length_a   1.000
_cell.length_b   1.000
_cell.length_c   1.000
_cell.angle_alpha   90.00
_cell.angle_beta   90.00
_cell.angle_gamma   90.00
#
_symmetry.space_group_name_H-M   'P 1'
#
loop_
_entity.id
_entity.type
_entity.pdbx_description
1 polymer ?
#
loop_
_entity_poly.entity_id
_entity_poly.type
_entity_poly.pdbx_seq_one_letter_code
_entity_poly.pdbx_strand_id
1 'polypeptide(L)'
;MRFLTGFLLFITSATAAECPVPYSEFEANIPHVDLIECPKNKPDSELGFCRLVMDGDDGYVYVFRYTDDDSCLSDIQRARKADYLMAR
;
A
#
# COMPACT_ATOMS: atom_id res chain seq x y z
N MET A 1 -1.66 30.62 -51.52
CA MET A 1 -0.58 30.00 -50.73
C MET A 1 -1.15 29.55 -49.40
N ARG A 2 -1.06 28.24 -49.11
CA ARG A 2 -1.58 27.58 -47.90
C ARG A 2 -0.44 27.49 -46.90
N PHE A 3 -0.62 27.95 -45.67
CA PHE A 3 0.17 27.52 -44.52
C PHE A 3 -0.74 27.45 -43.29
N LEU A 4 -1.39 26.29 -43.12
CA LEU A 4 -2.04 25.88 -41.89
C LEU A 4 -1.03 25.04 -41.12
N THR A 5 -0.27 25.67 -40.23
CA THR A 5 0.69 24.99 -39.36
C THR A 5 -0.09 24.39 -38.18
N GLY A 6 -0.40 23.10 -38.28
CA GLY A 6 -1.09 22.35 -37.24
C GLY A 6 -0.19 22.11 -36.03
N PHE A 7 -0.64 22.54 -34.85
CA PHE A 7 0.01 22.28 -33.57
C PHE A 7 -0.34 20.85 -33.13
N LEU A 8 0.62 19.93 -33.23
CA LEU A 8 0.50 18.55 -32.73
C LEU A 8 0.69 18.56 -31.22
N LEU A 9 -0.42 18.41 -30.50
CA LEU A 9 -0.44 18.21 -29.04
C LEU A 9 -0.17 16.71 -28.77
N PHE A 10 1.06 16.40 -28.35
CA PHE A 10 1.40 15.07 -27.83
C PHE A 10 0.80 14.92 -26.43
N ILE A 11 -0.23 14.09 -26.30
CA ILE A 11 -0.79 13.69 -25.01
C ILE A 11 0.11 12.59 -24.48
N THR A 12 0.96 12.91 -23.50
CA THR A 12 1.68 11.91 -22.71
C THR A 12 0.72 11.37 -21.65
N SER A 13 0.20 10.17 -21.86
CA SER A 13 -0.47 9.41 -20.81
C SER A 13 0.58 9.00 -19.77
N ALA A 14 0.55 9.62 -18.59
CA ALA A 14 1.27 9.12 -17.43
C ALA A 14 0.61 7.81 -17.01
N THR A 15 1.33 6.70 -17.14
CA THR A 15 0.90 5.42 -16.54
C THR A 15 1.12 5.55 -15.04
N ALA A 16 0.05 5.86 -14.29
CA ALA A 16 0.05 5.68 -12.84
C ALA A 16 0.51 4.24 -12.56
N ALA A 17 1.43 4.07 -11.62
CA ALA A 17 1.90 2.73 -11.25
C ALA A 17 0.68 1.88 -10.87
N GLU A 18 0.45 0.77 -11.56
CA GLU A 18 -0.70 -0.08 -11.31
C GLU A 18 -0.59 -0.65 -9.89
N CYS A 19 -1.36 -0.08 -8.97
CA CYS A 19 -1.48 -0.57 -7.61
C CYS A 19 -2.75 -1.41 -7.49
N PRO A 20 -2.66 -2.75 -7.38
CA PRO A 20 -3.84 -3.60 -7.33
C PRO A 20 -4.72 -3.35 -6.10
N VAL A 21 -4.12 -2.94 -4.98
CA VAL A 21 -4.83 -2.59 -3.75
C VAL A 21 -4.18 -1.33 -3.14
N PRO A 22 -4.74 -0.15 -3.44
CA PRO A 22 -4.37 1.09 -2.76
C PRO A 22 -4.71 1.03 -1.27
N TYR A 23 -3.93 1.72 -0.44
CA TYR A 23 -4.16 1.75 0.99
C TYR A 23 -5.51 2.38 1.34
N SER A 24 -5.92 3.44 0.65
CA SER A 24 -7.23 4.07 0.83
C SER A 24 -8.40 3.07 0.71
N GLU A 25 -8.36 2.18 -0.27
CA GLU A 25 -9.36 1.12 -0.45
C GLU A 25 -9.29 0.07 0.67
N PHE A 26 -8.08 -0.32 1.10
CA PHE A 26 -7.91 -1.23 2.24
C PHE A 26 -8.45 -0.61 3.55
N GLU A 27 -8.07 0.63 3.84
CA GLU A 27 -8.37 1.34 5.09
C GLU A 27 -9.87 1.54 5.29
N ALA A 28 -10.59 1.85 4.20
CA ALA A 28 -12.04 2.04 4.25
C ALA A 28 -12.83 0.74 4.55
N ASN A 29 -12.25 -0.42 4.22
CA ASN A 29 -13.01 -1.68 4.17
C ASN A 29 -12.54 -2.73 5.17
N ILE A 30 -11.29 -2.68 5.64
CA ILE A 30 -10.67 -3.74 6.43
C ILE A 30 -10.34 -3.23 7.83
N PRO A 31 -11.01 -3.73 8.90
CA PRO A 31 -10.61 -3.43 10.27
C PRO A 31 -9.19 -3.94 10.55
N HIS A 32 -8.33 -3.04 11.01
CA HIS A 32 -6.93 -3.34 11.23
C HIS A 32 -6.36 -2.59 12.43
N VAL A 33 -5.15 -3.00 12.83
CA VAL A 33 -4.33 -2.33 13.84
C VAL A 33 -3.05 -1.83 13.20
N ASP A 34 -2.70 -0.60 13.52
CA ASP A 34 -1.46 0.04 13.09
C ASP A 34 -0.28 -0.56 13.84
N LEU A 35 0.69 -1.11 13.10
CA LEU A 35 1.94 -1.55 13.69
C LEU A 35 2.93 -0.38 13.71
N ILE A 36 3.55 -0.14 14.87
CA ILE A 36 4.61 0.87 15.03
C ILE A 36 5.80 0.52 14.11
N GLU A 37 6.18 -0.76 14.08
CA GLU A 37 7.23 -1.28 13.22
C GLU A 37 6.73 -2.54 12.49
N CYS A 38 7.12 -2.66 11.23
CA CYS A 38 6.90 -3.87 10.47
C CYS A 38 7.77 -5.03 11.01
N PRO A 39 7.32 -6.29 10.88
CA PRO A 39 8.11 -7.45 11.27
C PRO A 39 9.50 -7.43 10.63
N LYS A 40 10.55 -7.60 11.46
CA LYS A 40 11.96 -7.56 11.04
C LYS A 40 12.38 -6.21 10.41
N ASN A 41 11.66 -5.12 10.70
CA ASN A 41 11.87 -3.79 10.14
C ASN A 41 11.83 -3.78 8.59
N LYS A 42 10.84 -4.46 8.01
CA LYS A 42 10.66 -4.56 6.56
C LYS A 42 9.21 -4.28 6.14
N PRO A 43 8.93 -3.14 5.47
CA PRO A 43 9.82 -1.98 5.29
C PRO A 43 10.14 -1.29 6.62
N ASP A 44 11.15 -0.42 6.61
CA ASP A 44 11.29 0.61 7.65
C ASP A 44 10.23 1.71 7.45
N SER A 45 10.12 2.61 8.43
CA SER A 45 9.11 3.68 8.45
C SER A 45 9.21 4.69 7.31
N GLU A 46 10.38 4.78 6.65
CA GLU A 46 10.61 5.71 5.54
C GLU A 46 10.15 5.10 4.20
N LEU A 47 10.12 3.77 4.11
CA LEU A 47 9.76 3.04 2.89
C LEU A 47 8.32 2.52 2.88
N GLY A 48 7.67 2.45 4.04
CA GLY A 48 6.29 2.03 4.14
C GLY A 48 5.84 1.75 5.57
N PHE A 49 4.77 0.97 5.70
CA PHE A 49 4.18 0.62 6.98
C PHE A 49 3.44 -0.72 6.89
N CYS A 50 3.01 -1.21 8.05
CA CYS A 50 2.30 -2.48 8.15
C CYS A 50 1.00 -2.35 8.94
N ARG A 51 -0.03 -3.07 8.49
CA ARG A 51 -1.32 -3.19 9.16
C ARG A 51 -1.57 -4.64 9.57
N LEU A 52 -1.92 -4.84 10.83
CA LEU A 52 -2.30 -6.16 11.35
C LEU A 52 -3.81 -6.33 11.25
N VAL A 53 -4.23 -7.38 10.55
CA VAL A 53 -5.62 -7.82 10.46
C VAL A 53 -5.78 -9.09 11.27
N MET A 54 -6.84 -9.16 12.06
CA MET A 54 -7.22 -10.36 12.81
C MET A 54 -8.48 -10.92 12.18
N ASP A 55 -8.41 -12.17 11.70
CA ASP A 55 -9.55 -12.86 11.09
C ASP A 55 -9.73 -14.23 11.75
N GLY A 56 -10.77 -14.35 12.59
CA GLY A 56 -11.00 -15.55 13.40
C GLY A 56 -9.78 -15.88 14.26
N ASP A 57 -9.22 -17.07 14.08
CA ASP A 57 -8.03 -17.56 14.79
C ASP A 57 -6.70 -17.17 14.11
N ASP A 58 -6.78 -16.61 12.91
CA ASP A 58 -5.62 -16.20 12.12
C ASP A 58 -5.31 -14.70 12.29
N GLY A 59 -4.04 -14.36 12.08
CA GLY A 59 -3.57 -12.99 11.94
C GLY A 59 -2.81 -12.82 10.64
N TYR A 60 -2.86 -11.62 10.06
CA TYR A 60 -2.18 -11.27 8.82
C TYR A 60 -1.56 -9.88 8.93
N VAL A 61 -0.29 -9.76 8.56
CA VAL A 61 0.38 -8.47 8.41
C VAL A 61 0.37 -8.11 6.93
N TYR A 62 -0.36 -7.05 6.61
CA TYR A 62 -0.41 -6.44 5.29
C TYR A 62 0.67 -5.37 5.22
N VAL A 63 1.52 -5.46 4.20
CA VAL A 63 2.71 -4.61 4.04
C VAL A 63 2.48 -3.62 2.92
N PHE A 64 2.47 -2.34 3.24
CA PHE A 64 2.30 -1.26 2.29
C PHE A 64 3.62 -0.54 2.04
N ARG A 65 3.85 -0.12 0.79
CA ARG A 65 4.98 0.73 0.41
C ARG A 65 4.47 2.07 -0.09
N TYR A 66 5.16 3.14 0.27
CA TYR A 66 4.85 4.46 -0.28
C TYR A 66 5.09 4.48 -1.78
N THR A 67 4.16 5.12 -2.50
CA THR A 67 4.31 5.46 -3.92
C THR A 67 3.98 6.95 -4.11
N ASP A 68 4.05 7.44 -5.34
CA ASP A 68 3.80 8.86 -5.63
C ASP A 68 2.34 9.29 -5.39
N ASP A 69 1.37 8.37 -5.53
CA ASP A 69 -0.06 8.66 -5.43
C ASP A 69 -0.65 8.21 -4.07
N ASP A 70 -0.62 6.90 -3.80
CA ASP A 70 -1.09 6.30 -2.54
C ASP A 70 -0.15 5.15 -2.15
N SER A 71 -0.16 4.73 -0.90
CA SER A 71 0.57 3.55 -0.47
C SER A 71 -0.02 2.30 -1.11
N CYS A 72 0.84 1.40 -1.59
CA CYS A 72 0.42 0.22 -2.31
C CYS A 72 0.71 -1.06 -1.53
N LEU A 73 -0.26 -1.97 -1.51
CA LEU A 73 -0.05 -3.30 -0.93
C LEU A 73 1.05 -4.03 -1.72
N SER A 74 2.06 -4.50 -0.99
CA SER A 74 3.26 -5.12 -1.55
C SER A 74 3.49 -6.56 -1.08
N ASP A 75 2.96 -6.93 0.09
CA ASP A 75 3.09 -8.28 0.64
C ASP A 75 2.01 -8.54 1.71
N ILE A 76 1.73 -9.82 1.96
CA ILE A 76 0.85 -10.27 3.05
C ILE A 76 1.52 -11.45 3.74
N GLN A 77 1.75 -11.33 5.04
CA GLN A 77 2.42 -12.35 5.84
C GLN A 77 1.47 -12.90 6.90
N ARG A 78 1.38 -14.22 7.01
CA ARG A 78 0.66 -14.84 8.13
C ARG A 78 1.37 -14.51 9.44
N ALA A 79 0.60 -14.07 10.42
CA ALA A 79 1.05 -13.72 11.75
C ALA A 79 0.35 -14.60 12.79
N ARG A 80 1.07 -14.97 13.86
CA ARG A 80 0.46 -15.60 15.02
C ARG A 80 -0.11 -14.51 15.91
N LYS A 81 -1.41 -14.57 16.22
CA LYS A 81 -2.09 -13.57 17.07
C LYS A 81 -1.39 -13.38 18.42
N ALA A 82 -0.84 -14.46 18.98
CA ALA A 82 -0.09 -14.45 20.24
C ALA A 82 1.11 -13.49 20.24
N ASP A 83 1.74 -13.28 19.08
CA ASP A 83 2.91 -12.40 18.95
C ASP A 83 2.54 -10.90 19.11
N TYR A 84 1.26 -10.56 18.95
CA TYR A 84 0.76 -9.17 18.93
C TYR A 84 -0.23 -8.85 20.05
N LEU A 85 -0.91 -9.86 20.61
CA LEU A 85 -1.90 -9.68 21.69
C LEU A 85 -1.26 -9.69 23.10
N MET A 86 0.05 -9.89 23.20
CA MET A 86 0.79 -10.02 24.47
C MET A 86 1.72 -8.84 24.79
N ALA A 87 1.59 -7.70 24.08
CA ALA A 87 2.32 -6.49 24.43
C ALA A 87 1.73 -5.88 25.73
N ARG A 88 2.30 -6.29 26.87
CA ARG A 88 2.25 -5.55 28.14
C ARG A 88 3.62 -4.97 28.43
#